data_AF-A0A0C2C8R8-F1
#
_entry.id   AF-A0A0C2C8R8-F1
#
_cell.length_a   1.000
_cell.length_b   1.000
_cell.length_c   1.000
_cell.angle_alpha   90.00
_cell.angle_beta   90.00
_cell.angle_gamma   90.00
#
_symmetry.space_group_name_H-M   'P 1'
#
loop_
_entity.id
_entity.type
_entity.pdbx_description
1 polymer ?
#
loop_
_entity_poly.entity_id
_entity_poly.type
_entity_poly.pdbx_seq_one_letter_code
_entity_poly.pdbx_strand_id
1 'polypeptide(L)'
;MVPELHQLCLLKRVVPHSGCDGLNKEKQRKDVVPSCTVHPTEQLLYCECCDLVFCQQCQATVINKKCTQHTVIPFSIALKRMSEIVVYRAKGRLRALDQAHECVSQEIDQLDKNVDKILDQINSTFQ
;
A
#
# COMPACT_ATOMS: atom_id res chain seq x y z
N MET A 1 -2.46 -15.34 -27.48
CA MET A 1 -1.57 -16.37 -26.94
C MET A 1 -0.81 -15.74 -25.79
N VAL A 2 -1.30 -15.95 -24.57
CA VAL A 2 -1.00 -15.13 -23.38
C VAL A 2 0.31 -15.65 -22.73
N PRO A 3 1.38 -14.84 -22.57
CA PRO A 3 2.55 -15.27 -21.85
C PRO A 3 2.36 -15.03 -20.34
N GLU A 4 1.39 -15.71 -19.72
CA GLU A 4 1.07 -15.57 -18.29
C GLU A 4 1.94 -16.44 -17.37
N LEU A 5 2.95 -17.16 -17.89
CA LEU A 5 3.77 -18.08 -17.10
C LEU A 5 5.12 -17.55 -16.60
N HIS A 6 5.56 -16.34 -16.98
CA HIS A 6 6.86 -15.80 -16.54
C HIS A 6 6.82 -14.88 -15.31
N GLN A 7 5.64 -14.54 -14.78
CA GLN A 7 5.51 -13.72 -13.56
C GLN A 7 5.52 -14.54 -12.24
N LEU A 8 5.52 -15.87 -12.31
CA LEU A 8 5.34 -16.74 -11.13
C LEU A 8 6.61 -17.04 -10.32
N CYS A 9 7.78 -16.51 -10.69
CA CYS A 9 9.00 -16.68 -9.89
C CYS A 9 9.16 -15.69 -8.73
N LEU A 10 8.24 -14.75 -8.53
CA LEU A 10 8.44 -13.63 -7.61
C LEU A 10 7.46 -13.67 -6.44
N LEU A 11 8.07 -13.80 -5.24
CA LEU A 11 7.49 -13.67 -3.91
C LEU A 11 6.48 -14.75 -3.51
N LYS A 12 6.93 -15.71 -2.69
CA LYS A 12 6.02 -16.37 -1.73
C LYS A 12 5.34 -15.27 -0.92
N ARG A 13 4.02 -15.15 -1.11
CA ARG A 13 3.11 -14.21 -0.45
C ARG A 13 3.44 -14.02 1.03
N VAL A 14 3.61 -12.75 1.44
CA VAL A 14 3.39 -12.34 2.84
C VAL A 14 2.15 -11.46 2.92
N VAL A 15 1.02 -11.97 2.43
CA VAL A 15 -0.29 -11.35 2.63
C VAL A 15 -1.07 -12.21 3.62
N PRO A 16 -1.25 -11.78 4.89
CA PRO A 16 -2.36 -12.26 5.68
C PRO A 16 -3.62 -11.55 5.19
N HIS A 17 -4.58 -12.34 4.74
CA HIS A 17 -5.97 -11.93 4.60
C HIS A 17 -6.57 -11.94 6.02
N SER A 18 -6.70 -10.76 6.61
CA SER A 18 -7.44 -10.51 7.86
C SER A 18 -7.56 -8.99 7.92
N GLY A 19 -8.70 -8.42 7.53
CA GLY A 19 -9.85 -8.36 8.42
C GLY A 19 -9.60 -7.21 9.37
N CYS A 20 -10.35 -6.12 9.18
CA CYS A 20 -10.35 -4.94 10.04
C CYS A 20 -10.31 -5.37 11.50
N ASP A 21 -9.28 -4.98 12.25
CA ASP A 21 -9.36 -4.76 13.71
C ASP A 21 -8.07 -4.06 14.15
N GLY A 22 -8.26 -2.90 14.79
CA GLY A 22 -7.17 -2.11 15.33
C GLY A 22 -6.42 -2.89 16.40
N LEU A 23 -5.09 -2.91 16.31
CA LEU A 23 -4.19 -2.95 17.46
C LEU A 23 -2.76 -2.90 16.95
N ASN A 24 -2.04 -1.89 17.43
CA ASN A 24 -0.60 -1.78 17.42
C ASN A 24 0.09 -3.14 17.61
N LYS A 25 0.59 -3.72 16.52
CA LYS A 25 1.61 -4.76 16.53
C LYS A 25 2.63 -4.41 15.48
N GLU A 26 3.56 -3.52 15.86
CA GLU A 26 4.91 -3.51 15.30
C GLU A 26 5.59 -4.85 15.59
N LYS A 27 5.10 -5.94 14.98
CA LYS A 27 5.95 -7.09 14.70
C LYS A 27 6.95 -6.55 13.71
N GLN A 28 8.19 -6.34 14.18
CA GLN A 28 9.37 -6.16 13.35
C GLN A 28 9.43 -7.32 12.35
N ARG A 29 8.70 -7.22 11.24
CA ARG A 29 8.91 -8.04 10.07
C ARG A 29 10.28 -7.62 9.60
N LYS A 30 11.29 -8.44 9.86
CA LYS A 30 12.59 -8.28 9.24
C LYS A 30 12.33 -8.10 7.74
N ASP A 31 12.81 -6.99 7.18
CA ASP A 31 12.80 -6.70 5.75
C ASP A 31 13.68 -7.73 5.03
N VAL A 32 13.18 -8.96 4.94
CA VAL A 32 13.88 -10.03 4.24
C VAL A 32 13.67 -9.76 2.77
N VAL A 33 14.71 -9.25 2.12
CA VAL A 33 14.78 -9.18 0.67
C VAL A 33 14.72 -10.62 0.17
N PRO A 34 13.72 -10.99 -0.65
CA PRO A 34 13.64 -12.35 -1.18
C PRO A 34 14.83 -12.64 -2.09
N SER A 35 15.22 -13.90 -2.16
CA SER A 35 16.24 -14.39 -3.10
C SER A 35 15.59 -14.94 -4.37
N CYS A 36 16.38 -15.07 -5.44
CA CYS A 36 15.95 -15.80 -6.63
C CYS A 36 15.68 -17.28 -6.30
N THR A 37 14.60 -17.85 -6.82
CA THR A 37 14.20 -19.25 -6.60
C THR A 37 15.12 -20.25 -7.29
N VAL A 38 15.71 -19.86 -8.43
CA VAL A 38 16.62 -20.69 -9.24
C VAL A 38 18.08 -20.45 -8.85
N HIS A 39 18.43 -19.23 -8.45
CA HIS A 39 19.80 -18.84 -8.09
C HIS A 39 19.83 -18.17 -6.70
N PRO A 40 19.70 -18.94 -5.59
CA PRO A 40 19.48 -18.37 -4.25
C PRO A 40 20.63 -17.51 -3.72
N THR A 41 21.84 -17.72 -4.25
CA THR A 41 23.06 -16.98 -3.90
C THR A 41 23.17 -15.64 -4.62
N GLU A 42 22.37 -15.42 -5.66
CA GLU A 42 22.41 -14.20 -6.47
C GLU A 42 21.52 -13.11 -5.89
N GLN A 43 22.01 -11.87 -5.96
CA GLN A 43 21.21 -10.70 -5.63
C GLN A 43 20.11 -10.48 -6.69
N LEU A 44 18.90 -10.14 -6.24
CA LEU A 44 17.84 -9.65 -7.11
C LEU A 44 18.06 -8.19 -7.51
N LEU A 45 17.78 -7.90 -8.77
CA LEU A 45 17.79 -6.61 -9.43
C LEU A 45 16.37 -6.26 -9.85
N TYR A 46 16.11 -4.97 -10.04
CA TYR A 46 14.83 -4.42 -10.47
C TYR A 46 15.05 -3.43 -11.61
N CYS A 47 14.32 -3.60 -12.70
CA CYS A 47 14.31 -2.67 -13.83
C CYS A 47 13.11 -1.73 -13.73
N GLU A 48 13.34 -0.44 -13.56
CA GLU A 48 12.26 0.55 -13.34
C GLU A 48 11.36 0.71 -14.57
N CYS A 49 11.92 0.64 -15.78
CA CYS A 49 11.15 0.80 -17.02
C CYS A 49 10.35 -0.45 -17.39
N CYS A 50 10.84 -1.63 -17.02
CA CYS A 50 10.25 -2.92 -17.39
C CYS A 50 9.32 -3.46 -16.27
N ASP A 51 9.38 -2.90 -15.05
CA ASP A 51 8.71 -3.39 -13.84
C ASP A 51 8.96 -4.89 -13.60
N LEU A 52 10.22 -5.30 -13.73
CA LEU A 52 10.65 -6.69 -13.63
C LEU A 52 11.74 -6.85 -12.56
N VAL A 53 11.65 -7.96 -11.82
CA VAL A 53 12.66 -8.39 -10.85
C VAL A 53 13.33 -9.67 -11.35
N PHE A 54 14.66 -9.71 -11.33
CA PHE A 54 15.46 -10.82 -11.86
C PHE A 54 16.83 -10.83 -11.17
N CYS A 55 17.56 -11.95 -11.22
CA CYS A 55 18.99 -11.94 -10.85
C CYS A 55 19.88 -11.85 -12.10
N GLN A 56 21.18 -11.64 -11.91
CA GLN A 56 22.15 -11.54 -13.00
C GLN A 56 22.11 -12.73 -13.97
N GLN A 57 21.93 -13.95 -13.43
CA GLN A 57 21.87 -15.17 -14.23
C GLN A 57 20.55 -15.31 -15.01
N CYS A 58 19.44 -14.82 -14.46
CA CYS A 58 18.14 -14.80 -15.12
C CYS A 58 17.98 -13.66 -16.13
N GLN A 59 18.90 -12.68 -16.14
CA GLN A 59 18.79 -11.47 -16.95
C GLN A 59 18.55 -11.79 -18.43
N ALA A 60 19.32 -12.71 -19.01
CA ALA A 60 19.20 -13.06 -20.43
C ALA A 60 17.86 -13.71 -20.81
N THR A 61 17.18 -14.35 -19.84
CA THR A 61 15.90 -15.04 -20.05
C THR A 61 14.70 -14.11 -19.83
N VAL A 62 14.81 -13.20 -18.85
CA VAL A 62 13.71 -12.33 -18.42
C VAL A 62 13.69 -11.01 -19.19
N ILE A 63 14.86 -10.53 -19.61
CA ILE A 63 15.00 -9.24 -20.29
C ILE A 63 15.23 -9.45 -21.78
N ASN A 64 14.37 -8.84 -22.60
CA ASN A 64 14.67 -8.62 -24.01
C ASN A 64 15.87 -7.65 -24.11
N LYS A 65 16.77 -7.81 -25.08
CA LYS A 65 18.07 -7.07 -25.21
C LYS A 65 17.96 -5.53 -25.04
N LYS A 66 16.75 -4.97 -25.12
CA LYS A 66 16.39 -3.57 -24.86
C LYS A 66 16.55 -3.10 -23.40
N CYS A 67 16.33 -3.92 -22.35
CA CYS A 67 16.52 -3.42 -20.97
C CYS A 67 18.03 -3.27 -20.59
N THR A 68 18.99 -3.47 -21.51
CA THR A 68 20.43 -3.17 -21.30
C THR A 68 20.72 -1.68 -21.18
N GLN A 69 19.83 -0.83 -21.69
CA GLN A 69 19.91 0.63 -21.59
C GLN A 69 18.98 1.20 -20.52
N HIS A 70 18.25 0.36 -19.80
CA HIS A 70 17.33 0.80 -18.76
C HIS A 70 18.02 0.93 -17.41
N THR A 71 17.47 1.78 -16.55
CA THR A 71 17.90 1.89 -15.16
C THR A 71 17.54 0.60 -14.42
N VAL A 72 18.57 -0.14 -14.02
CA VAL A 72 18.48 -1.35 -13.20
C VAL A 72 19.14 -1.07 -11.86
N ILE A 73 18.42 -1.31 -10.77
CA ILE A 73 18.89 -1.09 -9.41
C ILE A 73 18.77 -2.37 -8.57
N PRO A 74 19.52 -2.49 -7.46
CA PRO A 74 19.31 -3.58 -6.51
C PRO A 74 17.86 -3.63 -6.00
N PHE A 75 17.25 -4.81 -6.00
CA PHE A 75 15.85 -4.99 -5.58
C PHE A 75 15.62 -4.57 -4.13
N SER A 76 16.62 -4.73 -3.26
CA SER A 76 16.55 -4.27 -1.86
C SER A 76 16.28 -2.77 -1.74
N ILE A 77 16.90 -1.96 -2.62
CA ILE A 77 16.71 -0.50 -2.65
C ILE A 77 15.33 -0.17 -3.19
N ALA A 78 14.92 -0.81 -4.29
CA ALA A 78 13.59 -0.64 -4.87
C ALA A 78 12.49 -0.99 -3.85
N LEU A 79 12.61 -2.15 -3.21
CA LEU A 79 11.65 -2.65 -2.22
C LEU A 79 11.50 -1.70 -1.04
N LYS A 80 12.61 -1.17 -0.50
CA LYS A 80 12.59 -0.19 0.59
C LYS A 80 11.83 1.08 0.19
N ARG A 81 12.16 1.66 -0.97
CA ARG A 81 11.52 2.89 -1.49
C ARG A 81 10.03 2.68 -1.73
N MET A 82 9.67 1.61 -2.42
CA MET A 82 8.27 1.31 -2.74
C MET A 82 7.43 1.08 -1.48
N SER A 83 7.98 0.35 -0.50
CA SER A 83 7.30 0.10 0.79
C SER A 83 7.02 1.41 1.52
N GLU A 84 8.00 2.32 1.57
CA GLU A 84 7.85 3.64 2.18
C GLU A 84 6.80 4.50 1.45
N ILE A 85 6.84 4.54 0.12
CA ILE A 85 5.87 5.28 -0.70
C ILE A 85 4.44 4.76 -0.46
N VAL A 86 4.25 3.44 -0.45
CA VAL A 86 2.93 2.83 -0.23
C VAL A 86 2.40 3.18 1.15
N VAL A 87 3.23 3.04 2.20
CA VAL A 87 2.85 3.38 3.57
C VAL A 87 2.52 4.86 3.69
N TYR A 88 3.33 5.74 3.13
CA TYR A 88 3.08 7.19 3.13
C TYR A 88 1.74 7.53 2.48
N ARG A 89 1.46 6.98 1.29
CA ARG A 89 0.20 7.21 0.56
C ARG A 89 -1.01 6.63 1.29
N ALA A 90 -0.87 5.46 1.91
CA ALA A 90 -1.95 4.86 2.70
C ALA A 90 -2.27 5.71 3.93
N LYS A 91 -1.25 6.12 4.69
CA LYS A 91 -1.41 7.03 5.85
C LYS A 91 -2.06 8.35 5.47
N GLY A 92 -1.70 8.92 4.31
CA GLY A 92 -2.34 10.14 3.80
C GLY A 92 -3.84 9.99 3.60
N ARG A 93 -4.28 8.86 3.03
CA ARG A 93 -5.71 8.57 2.82
C ARG A 93 -6.45 8.28 4.13
N LEU A 94 -5.83 7.57 5.07
CA LEU A 94 -6.42 7.32 6.39
C LEU A 94 -6.69 8.64 7.13
N ARG A 95 -5.71 9.56 7.18
CA ARG A 95 -5.92 10.87 7.79
C ARG A 95 -7.05 11.67 7.14
N ALA A 96 -7.17 11.63 5.82
CA ALA A 96 -8.25 12.30 5.11
C ALA A 96 -9.62 11.70 5.47
N LEU A 97 -9.68 10.38 5.66
CA LEU A 97 -10.89 9.68 6.09
C LEU A 97 -11.24 10.02 7.56
N ASP A 98 -10.26 10.03 8.46
CA ASP A 98 -10.45 10.40 9.86
C ASP A 98 -10.99 11.83 9.97
N GLN A 99 -10.42 12.77 9.21
CA GLN A 99 -10.91 14.15 9.18
C GLN A 99 -12.35 14.25 8.66
N ALA A 100 -12.68 13.52 7.58
CA ALA A 100 -14.02 13.52 7.04
C ALA A 100 -15.03 12.93 8.04
N HIS A 101 -14.64 11.88 8.76
CA HIS A 101 -15.43 11.29 9.83
C HIS A 101 -15.70 12.32 10.94
N GLU A 102 -14.68 12.99 11.46
CA GLU A 102 -14.84 14.03 12.47
C GLU A 102 -15.79 15.15 12.02
N CYS A 103 -15.65 15.63 10.78
CA CYS A 103 -16.53 16.66 10.24
C CYS A 103 -17.99 16.19 10.20
N VAL A 104 -18.25 14.97 9.72
CA VAL A 104 -19.62 14.42 9.68
C VAL A 104 -20.18 14.26 11.09
N SER A 105 -19.39 13.77 12.05
CA SER A 105 -19.82 13.67 13.45
C SER A 105 -20.20 15.02 14.04
N GLN A 106 -19.40 16.07 13.78
CA GLN A 106 -19.69 17.43 14.24
C GLN A 106 -20.99 17.98 13.64
N GLU A 107 -21.24 17.73 12.35
CA GLU A 107 -22.48 18.16 11.70
C GLU A 107 -23.71 17.42 12.27
N ILE A 108 -23.59 16.12 12.57
CA ILE A 108 -24.66 15.37 13.26
C ILE A 108 -24.97 15.99 14.61
N ASP A 109 -23.95 16.22 15.45
CA ASP A 109 -24.13 16.87 16.76
C ASP A 109 -24.73 18.28 16.65
N GLN A 110 -24.40 19.01 15.58
CA GLN A 110 -24.91 20.35 15.35
C GLN A 110 -26.38 20.33 14.92
N LEU A 111 -26.78 19.35 14.11
CA LEU A 111 -28.18 19.14 13.72
C LEU A 111 -29.04 18.78 14.92
N ASP A 112 -28.59 17.88 15.81
CA ASP A 112 -29.31 17.52 17.03
C ASP A 112 -29.57 18.75 17.92
N LYS A 113 -28.54 19.57 18.15
CA LYS A 113 -28.68 20.84 18.90
C LYS A 113 -29.64 21.82 18.23
N ASN A 114 -29.72 21.82 16.90
CA ASN A 114 -30.63 22.71 16.18
C ASN A 114 -32.07 22.24 16.30
N VAL A 115 -32.32 20.93 16.33
CA VAL A 115 -33.64 20.36 16.61
C VAL A 115 -34.12 20.81 17.99
N ASP A 116 -33.30 20.66 19.03
CA ASP A 116 -33.66 21.08 20.39
C ASP A 116 -34.01 22.57 20.45
N LYS A 117 -33.19 23.43 19.84
CA LYS A 117 -33.44 24.89 19.78
C LYS A 117 -34.76 25.23 19.10
N ILE A 118 -35.09 24.55 17.99
CA ILE A 118 -36.34 24.79 17.27
C ILE A 118 -37.54 24.35 18.13
N LEU A 119 -37.44 23.22 18.81
CA LEU A 119 -38.47 22.75 19.73
C LEU A 119 -38.70 23.75 20.88
N ASP A 120 -37.63 24.27 21.48
CA ASP A 120 -37.71 25.30 22.51
C ASP A 120 -38.37 26.59 22.00
N GLN A 121 -38.00 27.05 20.79
CA GLN A 121 -38.60 28.23 20.16
C GLN A 121 -40.09 28.04 19.91
N ILE A 122 -40.49 26.88 19.38
CA ILE A 122 -41.90 26.54 19.16
C ILE A 122 -42.64 26.58 20.49
N ASN A 123 -42.13 25.89 21.52
CA ASN A 123 -42.75 25.86 22.84
C ASN A 123 -42.90 27.25 23.46
N SER A 124 -41.89 28.12 23.29
CA SER A 124 -41.94 29.51 23.80
C SER A 124 -42.99 30.38 23.10
N THR A 125 -43.44 30.01 21.90
CA THR A 125 -44.47 30.77 21.15
C THR A 125 -45.88 30.53 21.69
N PHE A 126 -46.11 29.42 22.40
CA PHE A 126 -47.43 29.01 22.91
C PHE A 126 -47.61 29.25 24.42
N GLN A 127 -46.60 29.81 25.11
CA GLN A 127 -46.68 30.25 26.52
C GLN A 127 -46.93 31.75 26.61
#